data_AF-A0A7X7WMC2-F1
#
_entry.id   AF-A0A7X7WMC2-F1
#
_cell.length_a   1.000
_cell.length_b   1.000
_cell.length_c   1.000
_cell.angle_alpha   90.00
_cell.angle_beta   90.00
_cell.angle_gamma   90.00
#
_symmetry.space_group_name_H-M   'P 1'
#
loop_
_entity.id
_entity.type
_entity.pdbx_description
1 polymer ?
#
loop_
_entity_poly.entity_id
_entity_poly.type
_entity_poly.pdbx_seq_one_letter_code
_entity_poly.pdbx_strand_id
1 'polypeptide(L)' 'MRNKAERAEIYTLDGEKVCIFTDCTKLDLSKLSKDIYIIRYQDKSGNILHQEKIVVK' A
#
# COMPACT_ATOMS: atom_id res chain seq x y z
N MET A 1 18.72 -0.12 4.18
CA MET A 1 17.98 -0.24 2.91
C MET A 1 17.02 -1.41 3.02
N ARG A 2 15.76 -1.20 2.57
CA ARG A 2 14.85 -2.18 1.94
C ARG A 2 14.50 -3.46 2.74
N ASN A 3 13.21 -3.76 2.94
CA ASN A 3 12.65 -5.00 3.53
C ASN A 3 12.46 -5.10 5.05
N LYS A 4 11.93 -4.06 5.72
CA LYS A 4 11.18 -4.33 6.98
C LYS A 4 9.69 -4.58 6.73
N ALA A 5 9.16 -4.01 5.65
CA ALA A 5 7.79 -4.21 5.25
C ALA A 5 7.63 -5.55 4.53
N GLU A 6 6.73 -6.37 5.06
CA GLU A 6 6.41 -7.70 4.55
C GLU A 6 5.10 -7.67 3.76
N ARG A 7 4.25 -6.68 4.04
CA ARG A 7 3.05 -6.42 3.24
C ARG A 7 2.81 -4.94 3.03
N ALA A 8 2.14 -4.61 1.94
CA ALA A 8 1.60 -3.29 1.66
C ALA A 8 0.09 -3.41 1.44
N GLU A 9 -0.67 -2.53 2.09
CA GLU A 9 -2.11 -2.46 1.94
C GLU A 9 -2.48 -1.10 1.35
N ILE A 10 -3.36 -1.10 0.36
CA ILE A 10 -3.82 0.10 -0.33
C ILE A 10 -5.24 0.41 0.11
N TYR A 11 -5.45 1.66 0.47
CA TYR A 11 -6.74 2.19 0.92
C TYR A 11 -7.16 3.38 0.08
N THR A 12 -8.47 3.56 -0.11
CA THR A 12 -9.05 4.82 -0.58
C THR A 12 -8.86 5.92 0.47
N LEU A 13 -9.08 7.19 0.11
CA LEU A 13 -9.08 8.28 1.08
C LEU A 13 -10.13 8.12 2.17
N ASP A 14 -11.26 7.48 1.85
CA ASP A 14 -12.35 7.21 2.79
C ASP A 14 -12.03 6.04 3.76
N GLY A 15 -10.87 5.39 3.57
CA GLY A 15 -10.38 4.32 4.44
C GLY A 15 -10.83 2.92 4.03
N GLU A 16 -11.42 2.75 2.85
CA GLU A 16 -11.77 1.42 2.33
C GLU A 16 -10.52 0.70 1.81
N LYS A 17 -10.33 -0.57 2.18
CA LYS A 17 -9.20 -1.37 1.71
C LYS A 17 -9.49 -1.86 0.29
N VAL A 18 -8.59 -1.54 -0.65
CA VAL A 18 -8.71 -1.89 -2.06
C VAL A 18 -7.86 -3.10 -2.42
N CYS A 19 -6.63 -3.16 -1.91
CA CYS A 19 -5.67 -4.19 -2.32
C CYS A 19 -4.65 -4.52 -1.22
N ILE A 20 -4.09 -5.72 -1.28
CA ILE A 20 -3.00 -6.18 -0.41
C ILE A 20 -1.92 -6.82 -1.28
N PHE A 21 -0.67 -6.43 -1.03
CA PHE A 21 0.53 -7.02 -1.62
C PHE A 21 1.34 -7.67 -0.51
N THR A 22 1.61 -8.97 -0.67
CA THR A 22 2.46 -9.75 0.24
C THR A 22 3.94 -9.71 -0.15
N ASP A 23 4.26 -9.08 -1.29
CA ASP A 23 5.62 -8.76 -1.72
C ASP A 23 5.67 -7.28 -2.10
N CYS A 24 6.30 -6.48 -1.24
CA CYS A 24 6.37 -5.02 -1.42
C CYS A 24 7.32 -4.61 -2.57
N THR A 25 8.06 -5.54 -3.18
CA THR A 25 8.94 -5.25 -4.33
C THR A 25 8.20 -5.24 -5.67
N LYS A 26 6.96 -5.75 -5.71
CA LYS A 26 6.13 -5.89 -6.91
C LYS A 26 4.77 -5.21 -6.76
N LEU A 27 4.77 -3.94 -6.34
CA LEU A 27 3.55 -3.13 -6.29
C LEU A 27 3.10 -2.76 -7.70
N ASP A 28 2.22 -3.57 -8.27
CA ASP A 28 1.54 -3.25 -9.53
C ASP A 28 0.27 -2.44 -9.25
N LEU A 29 0.34 -1.13 -9.51
CA LEU A 29 -0.76 -0.19 -9.32
C LEU A 29 -1.55 0.08 -10.60
N SER A 30 -1.20 -0.57 -11.71
CA SER A 30 -1.77 -0.28 -13.03
C SER A 30 -3.28 -0.55 -13.14
N LYS A 31 -3.82 -1.39 -12.25
CA LYS A 31 -5.23 -1.74 -12.19
C LYS A 31 -6.07 -0.80 -11.30
N LEU A 32 -5.44 0.14 -10.59
CA LEU A 32 -6.16 1.11 -9.79
C LEU A 32 -6.82 2.15 -10.69
N SER A 33 -8.05 2.53 -10.33
CA SER A 33 -8.75 3.65 -10.97
C SER A 33 -7.97 4.96 -10.75
N LYS A 34 -8.24 5.96 -11.60
CA LYS A 34 -7.66 7.30 -11.43
C LYS A 34 -8.23 7.97 -10.19
N ASP A 35 -7.49 7.90 -9.10
CA ASP A 35 -7.88 8.45 -7.81
C ASP A 35 -6.66 8.60 -6.87
N ILE A 36 -6.91 9.05 -5.65
CA ILE A 36 -5.95 9.19 -4.58
C ILE A 36 -6.06 7.99 -3.64
N TYR A 37 -4.91 7.38 -3.34
CA TYR A 37 -4.83 6.24 -2.43
C TYR A 37 -3.78 6.45 -1.34
N ILE A 38 -3.96 5.73 -0.24
CA ILE A 38 -3.01 5.61 0.86
C ILE A 38 -2.40 4.21 0.81
N ILE A 39 -1.07 4.11 0.73
CA ILE A 39 -0.36 2.83 0.86
C ILE A 39 0.20 2.75 2.28
N ARG A 40 -0.11 1.66 3.00
CA ARG A 40 0.43 1.33 4.33
C ARG A 40 1.34 0.12 4.24
N TYR A 41 2.60 0.31 4.57
CA TYR A 41 3.60 -0.74 4.65
C TYR A 41 3.66 -1.27 6.08
N GLN A 42 3.54 -2.59 6.24
CA GLN A 42 3.43 -3.22 7.55
C GLN A 42 4.44 -4.37 7.73
N ASP A 43 4.83 -4.60 8.98
CA ASP A 43 5.58 -5.80 9.38
C ASP A 43 4.66 -7.03 9.50
N LYS A 44 5.24 -8.19 9.87
CA LYS A 44 4.49 -9.45 10.05
C LYS A 44 3.44 -9.39 11.16
N SER A 45 3.64 -8.51 12.14
CA SER A 45 2.72 -8.31 13.26
C SER A 45 1.59 -7.34 12.92
N GLY A 46 1.62 -6.74 11.71
CA GLY A 46 0.64 -5.75 11.26
C GLY A 46 0.93 -4.32 11.71
N ASN A 47 2.09 -4.05 12.32
CA ASN A 47 2.47 -2.69 12.69
C ASN A 47 2.78 -1.89 11.43
N ILE A 48 2.26 -0.67 11.34
CA ILE A 48 2.55 0.24 10.24
C ILE A 48 3.98 0.76 10.42
N LEU A 49 4.84 0.43 9.47
CA LEU A 49 6.22 0.89 9.43
C LEU A 49 6.35 2.21 8.66
N HIS A 50 5.54 2.35 7.61
CA HIS A 50 5.55 3.51 6.73
C HIS A 50 4.18 3.68 6.07
N GLN A 51 3.83 4.92 5.75
CA GLN A 51 2.63 5.24 5.01
C GLN A 51 2.94 6.34 3.99
N GLU A 52 2.40 6.21 2.79
CA GLU A 52 2.49 7.23 1.74
C GLU A 52 1.14 7.48 1.07
N LYS A 53 1.01 8.64 0.44
CA LYS A 53 -0.14 9.05 -0.35
C LYS A 53 0.27 9.08 -1.82
N ILE A 54 -0.49 8.40 -2.67
CA ILE A 54 -0.26 8.35 -4.11
C ILE A 54 -1.44 8.93 -4.87
N VAL A 55 -1.16 9.47 -6.06
CA VAL A 55 -2.17 9.97 -7.00
C VAL A 55 -2.03 9.18 -8.29
N VAL A 56 -3.03 8.36 -8.62
CA VAL A 56 -3.11 7.58 -9.86
C VAL A 56 -3.78 8.44 -10.92
N LYS A 57 -3.13 8.61 -12.08
CA LYS A 57 -3.53 9.55 -13.15
C LYS A 57 -3.90 8.86 -14.45
#